data_AF-A0AA95F5I4-F1
#
_entry.id   AF-A0AA95F5I4-F1
#
_cell.length_a   1.000
_cell.length_b   1.000
_cell.length_c   1.000
_cell.angle_alpha   90.00
_cell.angle_beta   90.00
_cell.angle_gamma   90.00
#
_symmetry.space_group_name_H-M   'P 1'
#
loop_
_entity.id
_entity.type
_entity.pdbx_description
1 polymer ?
#
loop_
_entity_poly.entity_id
_entity_poly.type
_entity_poly.pdbx_seq_one_letter_code
_entity_poly.pdbx_strand_id
1 'polypeptide(L)'
;MFEIGKTYTRAEVQERIGAPISSGGDWGMGYAEFGGRTWIFCNIGSAGRTGADYDNYWSGDRLIWRGKPHTKRGQPQVERILSGKALAEIFFRTGDRNPFIYAGEGTALSASGEEPITVEWALPKGRPPAPLTADKIAASLSDLGFQVGPIGSKSQRAERDGLVLYIKRDTKLTPLVLHPKWQDHIFDLEQIPGVWRAKGDFFYHQSMLTDFPKRLHTGKTPTHYGLDMEVNSRHALRELTVFMSEWRQRPSAPLPTDWSEPSDAMDVDPRTETESVRAARLGQGKYRNDLLALWQGRCALTGLAMPEAIRASHIKPWRLSSPQERLDPKNGLPLLVHIDHLFDRGLISFDEAGDILLSPKLDAQKLVTFGLTNDMRINGLSIETKDFLSFHRTEIFIDE
;
A
#
# COMPACT_ATOMS: atom_id res chain seq x y z
N MET A 1 -11.63 25.83 18.29
CA MET A 1 -11.21 24.41 18.22
C MET A 1 -11.78 23.82 16.94
N PHE A 2 -10.96 23.10 16.16
CA PHE A 2 -11.40 22.44 14.92
C PHE A 2 -11.90 21.04 15.22
N GLU A 3 -12.83 20.53 14.40
CA GLU A 3 -13.41 19.20 14.57
C GLU A 3 -12.87 18.26 13.49
N ILE A 4 -12.30 17.12 13.91
CA ILE A 4 -11.67 16.15 13.00
C ILE A 4 -12.70 15.68 11.96
N GLY A 5 -12.29 15.64 10.69
CA GLY A 5 -13.12 15.23 9.57
C GLY A 5 -14.05 16.31 9.01
N LYS A 6 -14.15 17.49 9.66
CA LYS A 6 -14.86 18.63 9.10
C LYS A 6 -14.00 19.37 8.09
N THR A 7 -14.66 20.05 7.17
CA THR A 7 -14.05 20.83 6.11
C THR A 7 -13.92 22.30 6.48
N TYR A 8 -12.80 22.91 6.11
CA TYR A 8 -12.48 24.31 6.34
C TYR A 8 -11.70 24.88 5.15
N THR A 9 -11.98 26.13 4.79
CA THR A 9 -11.13 26.94 3.92
C THR A 9 -9.98 27.55 4.73
N ARG A 10 -8.91 27.98 4.06
CA ARG A 10 -7.80 28.67 4.73
C ARG A 10 -8.27 29.95 5.42
N ALA A 11 -9.16 30.71 4.79
CA ALA A 11 -9.72 31.93 5.35
C ALA A 11 -10.48 31.65 6.66
N GLU A 12 -11.32 30.61 6.70
CA GLU A 12 -12.03 30.20 7.93
C GLU A 12 -11.07 29.74 9.02
N VAL A 13 -9.98 29.05 8.66
CA VAL A 13 -8.94 28.66 9.63
C VAL A 13 -8.26 29.91 10.19
N GLN A 14 -7.83 30.84 9.33
CA GLN A 14 -7.16 32.08 9.71
C GLN A 14 -8.04 32.95 10.61
N GLU A 15 -9.32 33.11 10.26
CA GLU A 15 -10.30 33.85 11.06
C GLU A 15 -10.47 33.23 12.46
N ARG A 16 -10.67 31.91 12.53
CA ARG A 16 -10.90 31.21 13.82
C ARG A 16 -9.72 31.26 14.77
N ILE A 17 -8.50 31.40 14.26
CA ILE A 17 -7.29 31.46 15.09
C ILE A 17 -6.78 32.89 15.28
N GLY A 18 -7.41 33.88 14.64
CA GLY A 18 -6.98 35.28 14.66
C GLY A 18 -5.70 35.54 13.85
N ALA A 19 -5.39 34.71 12.86
CA ALA A 19 -4.27 34.94 11.95
C ALA A 19 -4.67 35.93 10.83
N PRO A 20 -3.71 36.66 10.24
CA PRO A 20 -3.99 37.57 9.13
C PRO A 20 -4.66 36.83 7.96
N ILE A 21 -5.80 37.34 7.47
CA ILE A 21 -6.51 36.77 6.32
C ILE A 21 -5.73 37.12 5.05
N SER A 22 -5.02 36.13 4.51
CA SER A 22 -4.20 36.24 3.31
C SER A 22 -4.30 34.96 2.50
N SER A 23 -4.52 35.09 1.19
CA SER A 23 -4.44 33.99 0.22
C SER A 23 -3.01 33.73 -0.27
N GLY A 24 -2.04 34.58 0.08
CA GLY A 24 -0.63 34.50 -0.33
C GLY A 24 0.35 34.38 0.84
N GLY A 25 1.65 34.28 0.53
CA GLY A 25 2.71 34.09 1.53
C GLY A 25 2.71 32.68 2.12
N ASP A 26 3.12 32.54 3.39
CA ASP A 26 3.23 31.22 4.04
C ASP A 26 1.92 30.43 4.03
N TRP A 27 0.78 31.10 4.25
CA TRP A 27 -0.55 30.47 4.22
C TRP A 27 -0.96 29.97 2.82
N GLY A 28 -0.42 30.55 1.74
CA GLY A 28 -0.65 30.11 0.37
C GLY A 28 0.20 28.90 -0.04
N MET A 29 1.30 28.65 0.68
CA MET A 29 2.39 27.75 0.24
C MET A 29 2.38 26.38 0.95
N GLY A 30 1.24 25.97 1.51
CA GLY A 30 1.04 24.62 2.04
C GLY A 30 1.35 24.43 3.53
N TYR A 31 2.03 25.36 4.19
CA TYR A 31 2.07 25.44 5.65
C TYR A 31 2.52 26.80 6.16
N ALA A 32 2.07 27.17 7.36
CA ALA A 32 2.37 28.43 8.03
C ALA A 32 2.66 28.24 9.53
N GLU A 33 3.42 29.14 10.12
CA GLU A 33 3.66 29.19 11.57
C GLU A 33 2.83 30.30 12.19
N PHE A 34 2.06 29.99 13.23
CA PHE A 34 1.27 30.99 13.95
C PHE A 34 0.92 30.51 15.35
N GLY A 35 1.04 31.41 16.34
CA GLY A 35 0.70 31.10 17.74
C GLY A 35 1.52 29.97 18.35
N GLY A 36 2.77 29.77 17.89
CA GLY A 36 3.64 28.68 18.35
C GLY A 36 3.31 27.30 17.78
N ARG A 37 2.38 27.22 16.82
CA ARG A 37 1.97 25.99 16.13
C ARG A 37 2.32 26.03 14.65
N THR A 38 2.53 24.85 14.09
CA THR A 38 2.66 24.65 12.64
C THR A 38 1.29 24.33 12.06
N TRP A 39 0.87 25.01 11.01
CA TRP A 39 -0.42 24.80 10.34
C TRP A 39 -0.16 24.22 8.96
N ILE A 40 -0.48 22.95 8.75
CA ILE A 40 -0.17 22.22 7.52
C ILE A 40 -1.43 22.10 6.66
N PHE A 41 -1.33 22.50 5.40
CA PHE A 41 -2.37 22.39 4.38
C PHE A 41 -1.83 21.64 3.17
N CYS A 42 -2.03 20.34 3.13
CA CYS A 42 -1.47 19.47 2.10
C CYS A 42 -2.52 18.98 1.11
N ASN A 43 -2.10 18.74 -0.12
CA ASN A 43 -2.87 17.93 -1.05
C ASN A 43 -2.34 16.50 -1.00
N ILE A 44 -3.25 15.54 -1.08
CA ILE A 44 -2.95 14.11 -1.16
C ILE A 44 -3.26 13.64 -2.58
N GLY A 45 -2.28 13.01 -3.23
CA GLY A 45 -2.43 12.45 -4.58
C GLY A 45 -2.84 13.46 -5.66
N SER A 46 -2.58 14.75 -5.48
CA SER A 46 -2.90 15.79 -6.47
C SER A 46 -2.04 17.05 -6.30
N ALA A 47 -1.61 17.64 -7.42
CA ALA A 47 -0.88 18.90 -7.43
C ALA A 47 -1.71 20.08 -6.87
N GLY A 48 -1.06 21.03 -6.20
CA GLY A 48 -1.67 22.26 -5.70
C GLY A 48 -1.99 23.30 -6.79
N ARG A 49 -2.63 24.41 -6.39
CA ARG A 49 -2.95 25.56 -7.29
C ARG A 49 -1.72 26.16 -7.99
N THR A 50 -0.55 26.02 -7.38
CA THR A 50 0.73 26.52 -7.88
C THR A 50 1.47 25.50 -8.75
N GLY A 51 0.87 24.34 -9.03
CA GLY A 51 1.48 23.26 -9.83
C GLY A 51 2.50 22.41 -9.07
N ALA A 52 2.83 22.75 -7.83
CA ALA A 52 3.71 21.92 -7.01
C ALA A 52 2.95 20.69 -6.48
N ASP A 53 3.39 19.51 -6.89
CA ASP A 53 3.01 18.23 -6.30
C ASP A 53 4.10 17.80 -5.33
N TYR A 54 3.79 17.88 -4.04
CA TYR A 54 4.72 17.54 -2.97
C TYR A 54 4.71 16.05 -2.64
N ASP A 55 3.96 15.23 -3.39
CA ASP A 55 3.83 13.78 -3.20
C ASP A 55 3.51 13.42 -1.74
N ASN A 56 2.53 14.12 -1.17
CA ASN A 56 2.05 13.78 0.17
C ASN A 56 1.08 12.61 0.05
N TYR A 57 1.25 11.62 0.92
CA TYR A 57 0.40 10.42 0.92
C TYR A 57 0.16 9.91 2.34
N TRP A 58 -0.86 9.07 2.47
CA TRP A 58 -1.14 8.35 3.70
C TRP A 58 -0.40 7.02 3.71
N SER A 59 0.30 6.72 4.80
CA SER A 59 0.91 5.42 5.07
C SER A 59 0.30 4.85 6.36
N GLY A 60 -0.79 4.08 6.22
CA GLY A 60 -1.58 3.63 7.36
C GLY A 60 -2.28 4.79 8.07
N ASP A 61 -2.02 4.97 9.37
CA ASP A 61 -2.54 6.09 10.18
C ASP A 61 -1.62 7.31 10.19
N ARG A 62 -0.58 7.30 9.34
CA ARG A 62 0.45 8.33 9.29
C ARG A 62 0.34 9.16 8.03
N LEU A 63 0.52 10.47 8.16
CA LEU A 63 0.70 11.34 7.02
C LEU A 63 2.19 11.41 6.68
N ILE A 64 2.55 11.04 5.46
CA ILE A 64 3.85 11.35 4.89
C ILE A 64 3.73 12.70 4.19
N TRP A 65 4.36 13.70 4.77
CA TRP A 65 4.28 15.08 4.33
C TRP A 65 5.65 15.59 3.89
N ARG A 66 5.72 16.25 2.74
CA ARG A 66 6.96 16.81 2.22
C ARG A 66 6.99 18.33 2.37
N GLY A 67 8.14 18.82 2.83
CA GLY A 67 8.39 20.25 2.99
C GLY A 67 8.45 21.01 1.66
N LYS A 68 8.35 22.34 1.77
CA LYS A 68 8.64 23.27 0.66
C LYS A 68 10.08 23.04 0.16
N PRO A 69 10.39 23.36 -1.10
CA PRO A 69 11.77 23.37 -1.59
C PRO A 69 12.63 24.20 -0.64
N HIS A 70 13.85 23.74 -0.41
CA HIS A 70 14.80 24.36 0.55
C HIS A 70 14.50 24.18 2.04
N THR A 71 13.47 23.43 2.42
CA THR A 71 13.26 23.03 3.82
C THR A 71 14.21 21.89 4.17
N LYS A 72 15.24 22.15 4.98
CA LYS A 72 16.28 21.18 5.38
C LYS A 72 16.52 21.14 6.88
N ARG A 73 17.19 20.08 7.34
CA ARG A 73 17.65 19.94 8.74
C ARG A 73 18.57 21.09 9.15
N GLY A 74 18.61 21.41 10.45
CA GLY A 74 19.32 22.56 10.99
C GLY A 74 18.56 23.89 10.91
N GLN A 75 17.45 23.97 10.17
CA GLN A 75 16.56 25.13 10.26
C GLN A 75 15.76 25.10 11.57
N PRO A 76 15.62 26.23 12.29
CA PRO A 76 14.93 26.27 13.58
C PRO A 76 13.49 25.70 13.56
N GLN A 77 12.78 25.86 12.46
CA GLN A 77 11.43 25.30 12.28
C GLN A 77 11.44 23.77 12.19
N VAL A 78 12.41 23.22 11.46
CA VAL A 78 12.57 21.77 11.27
C VAL A 78 13.03 21.16 12.58
N GLU A 79 14.02 21.75 13.24
CA GLU A 79 14.47 21.34 14.58
C GLU A 79 13.32 21.29 15.59
N ARG A 80 12.41 22.29 15.58
CA ARG A 80 11.21 22.27 16.45
C ARG A 80 10.27 21.12 16.14
N ILE A 81 9.99 20.87 14.85
CA ILE A 81 9.19 19.72 14.40
C ILE A 81 9.83 18.41 14.88
N LEU A 82 11.12 18.22 14.65
CA LEU A 82 11.85 16.99 14.99
C LEU A 82 12.02 16.78 16.49
N SER A 83 12.08 17.87 17.27
CA SER A 83 12.18 17.80 18.73
C SER A 83 10.87 17.39 19.42
N GLY A 84 9.77 17.24 18.67
CA GLY A 84 8.44 16.97 19.22
C GLY A 84 7.82 18.15 19.99
N LYS A 85 8.46 19.33 19.94
CA LYS A 85 8.00 20.55 20.60
C LYS A 85 7.01 21.37 19.77
N ALA A 86 6.94 21.14 18.46
CA ALA A 86 5.94 21.78 17.60
C ALA A 86 4.71 20.87 17.46
N LEU A 87 3.56 21.38 17.91
CA LEU A 87 2.27 20.79 17.60
C LEU A 87 1.86 21.25 16.20
N ALA A 88 1.53 20.30 15.32
CA ALA A 88 1.11 20.59 13.96
C ALA A 88 -0.40 20.39 13.80
N GLU A 89 -1.10 21.38 13.28
CA GLU A 89 -2.51 21.28 12.93
C GLU A 89 -2.63 20.90 11.45
N ILE A 90 -3.09 19.68 11.18
CA ILE A 90 -3.01 19.09 9.84
C ILE A 90 -4.35 19.16 9.13
N PHE A 91 -4.33 19.74 7.92
CA PHE A 91 -5.45 19.86 7.02
C PHE A 91 -5.06 19.27 5.66
N PHE A 92 -5.93 18.44 5.08
CA PHE A 92 -5.66 17.76 3.81
C PHE A 92 -6.83 17.84 2.83
N ARG A 93 -6.56 17.63 1.54
CA ARG A 93 -7.59 17.45 0.51
C ARG A 93 -7.08 16.61 -0.64
N THR A 94 -7.97 16.06 -1.45
CA THR A 94 -7.64 15.22 -2.61
C THR A 94 -7.88 15.92 -3.96
N GLY A 95 -8.04 17.26 -3.96
CA GLY A 95 -8.23 18.04 -5.19
C GLY A 95 -8.01 19.56 -5.02
N ASP A 96 -7.82 20.27 -6.13
CA ASP A 96 -7.40 21.70 -6.20
C ASP A 96 -8.40 22.68 -5.54
N ARG A 97 -9.71 22.44 -5.66
CA ARG A 97 -10.71 23.48 -5.32
C ARG A 97 -11.55 23.19 -4.09
N ASN A 98 -11.39 22.02 -3.48
CA ASN A 98 -12.16 21.65 -2.32
C ASN A 98 -11.60 22.32 -1.05
N PRO A 99 -12.48 22.64 -0.08
CA PRO A 99 -12.08 22.90 1.30
C PRO A 99 -11.20 21.76 1.85
N PHE A 100 -10.34 22.08 2.81
CA PHE A 100 -9.49 21.09 3.45
C PHE A 100 -10.24 20.38 4.57
N ILE A 101 -10.06 19.08 4.69
CA ILE A 101 -10.52 18.27 5.80
C ILE A 101 -9.49 18.38 6.93
N TYR A 102 -9.93 18.70 8.14
CA TYR A 102 -9.05 18.70 9.31
C TYR A 102 -8.76 17.28 9.79
N ALA A 103 -7.49 16.90 9.84
CA ALA A 103 -7.02 15.57 10.22
C ALA A 103 -6.71 15.44 11.72
N GLY A 104 -6.56 16.57 12.41
CA GLY A 104 -6.19 16.62 13.83
C GLY A 104 -4.79 17.16 14.06
N GLU A 105 -4.41 17.17 15.35
CA GLU A 105 -3.09 17.57 15.81
C GLU A 105 -2.07 16.44 15.57
N GLY A 106 -1.11 16.67 14.67
CA GLY A 106 -0.06 15.72 14.32
C GLY A 106 1.18 15.84 15.19
N THR A 107 1.75 14.68 15.51
CA THR A 107 3.06 14.52 16.15
C THR A 107 4.06 14.00 15.13
N ALA A 108 5.16 14.71 14.91
CA ALA A 108 6.23 14.24 14.05
C ALA A 108 6.93 13.02 14.67
N LEU A 109 6.97 11.91 13.95
CA LEU A 109 7.64 10.68 14.36
C LEU A 109 9.09 10.63 13.87
N SER A 110 9.28 10.99 12.61
CA SER A 110 10.56 10.92 11.94
C SER A 110 10.62 11.97 10.85
N ALA A 111 11.83 12.30 10.42
CA ALA A 111 12.03 12.93 9.14
C ALA A 111 13.16 12.26 8.38
N SER A 112 13.14 12.42 7.07
CA SER A 112 14.13 11.89 6.15
C SER A 112 14.33 12.88 5.00
N GLY A 113 15.35 12.65 4.17
CA GLY A 113 15.72 13.55 3.08
C GLY A 113 16.59 14.73 3.53
N GLU A 114 17.44 15.20 2.60
CA GLU A 114 18.35 16.33 2.84
C GLU A 114 17.65 17.66 2.53
N GLU A 115 17.01 17.80 1.37
CA GLU A 115 16.30 19.01 0.93
C GLU A 115 15.37 18.71 -0.27
N PRO A 116 14.03 18.86 -0.15
CA PRO A 116 13.28 19.15 1.06
C PRO A 116 13.11 17.91 1.95
N ILE A 117 13.02 18.13 3.26
CA ILE A 117 12.70 17.05 4.20
C ILE A 117 11.32 16.46 3.93
N THR A 118 11.20 15.17 4.22
CA THR A 118 9.94 14.46 4.39
C THR A 118 9.75 14.22 5.88
N VAL A 119 8.56 14.51 6.40
CA VAL A 119 8.19 14.28 7.80
C VAL A 119 7.04 13.29 7.85
N GLU A 120 7.19 12.29 8.71
CA GLU A 120 6.15 11.33 9.03
C GLU A 120 5.37 11.81 10.26
N TRP A 121 4.08 12.05 10.10
CA TRP A 121 3.21 12.53 11.17
C TRP A 121 2.29 11.42 11.67
N ALA A 122 2.35 11.14 12.96
CA ALA A 122 1.27 10.43 13.65
C ALA A 122 0.13 11.40 13.94
N LEU A 123 -1.10 10.97 13.67
CA LEU A 123 -2.31 11.73 14.02
C LEU A 123 -2.98 11.16 15.28
N PRO A 124 -3.92 11.91 15.90
CA PRO A 124 -4.71 11.37 16.99
C PRO A 124 -5.42 10.12 16.51
N LYS A 125 -5.41 9.05 17.31
CA LYS A 125 -5.98 7.75 16.93
C LYS A 125 -7.43 7.91 16.44
N GLY A 126 -7.66 7.77 15.13
CA GLY A 126 -8.96 7.47 14.54
C GLY A 126 -9.64 8.51 13.63
N ARG A 127 -9.08 8.79 12.43
CA ARG A 127 -9.76 8.64 11.09
C ARG A 127 -9.13 9.50 9.95
N PRO A 128 -8.68 8.90 8.84
CA PRO A 128 -8.89 9.42 7.47
C PRO A 128 -10.39 9.27 7.08
N PRO A 129 -10.92 9.84 5.96
CA PRO A 129 -12.37 10.08 5.78
C PRO A 129 -13.21 8.84 6.08
N ALA A 130 -14.32 9.05 6.80
CA ALA A 130 -15.16 7.97 7.29
C ALA A 130 -15.49 6.95 6.18
N PRO A 131 -15.40 5.63 6.45
CA PRO A 131 -15.79 4.60 5.50
C PRO A 131 -17.18 4.84 4.93
N LEU A 132 -17.39 4.41 3.68
CA LEU A 132 -18.72 4.44 3.06
C LEU A 132 -19.73 3.73 3.96
N THR A 133 -20.98 4.19 3.97
CA THR A 133 -22.06 3.45 4.63
C THR A 133 -22.44 2.23 3.80
N ALA A 134 -23.07 1.22 4.42
CA ALA A 134 -23.56 0.04 3.72
C ALA A 134 -24.47 0.39 2.52
N ASP A 135 -25.31 1.42 2.66
CA ASP A 135 -26.18 1.89 1.57
C ASP A 135 -25.39 2.53 0.42
N LYS A 136 -24.35 3.30 0.73
CA LYS A 136 -23.48 3.89 -0.29
C LYS A 136 -22.65 2.83 -1.00
N ILE A 137 -22.20 1.78 -0.30
CA ILE A 137 -21.54 0.63 -0.90
C ILE A 137 -22.51 -0.10 -1.82
N ALA A 138 -23.71 -0.45 -1.35
CA ALA A 138 -24.72 -1.13 -2.14
C ALA A 138 -25.07 -0.37 -3.43
N ALA A 139 -25.37 0.93 -3.32
CA ALA A 139 -25.65 1.79 -4.47
C ALA A 139 -24.46 1.84 -5.45
N SER A 140 -23.24 2.02 -4.93
CA SER A 140 -22.04 2.08 -5.75
C SER A 140 -21.73 0.77 -6.46
N LEU A 141 -21.93 -0.37 -5.79
CA LEU A 141 -21.78 -1.70 -6.40
C LEU A 141 -22.83 -1.92 -7.49
N SER A 142 -24.08 -1.52 -7.26
CA SER A 142 -25.14 -1.56 -8.27
C SER A 142 -24.76 -0.75 -9.51
N ASP A 143 -24.25 0.48 -9.33
CA ASP A 143 -23.79 1.32 -10.43
C ASP A 143 -22.58 0.72 -11.18
N LEU A 144 -21.77 -0.08 -10.49
CA LEU A 144 -20.65 -0.83 -11.07
C LEU A 144 -21.12 -2.13 -11.75
N GLY A 145 -22.42 -2.40 -11.81
CA GLY A 145 -22.99 -3.58 -12.47
C GLY A 145 -23.03 -4.84 -11.60
N PHE A 146 -22.85 -4.72 -10.28
CA PHE A 146 -23.11 -5.84 -9.38
C PHE A 146 -24.63 -6.02 -9.19
N GLN A 147 -25.08 -7.27 -9.24
CA GLN A 147 -26.38 -7.68 -8.77
C GLN A 147 -26.38 -7.68 -7.25
N VAL A 148 -26.96 -6.65 -6.65
CA VAL A 148 -27.08 -6.52 -5.20
C VAL A 148 -28.37 -7.21 -4.74
N GLY A 149 -28.24 -8.26 -3.94
CA GLY A 149 -29.35 -9.07 -3.45
C GLY A 149 -30.17 -8.40 -2.34
N PRO A 150 -31.20 -9.06 -1.80
CA PRO A 150 -32.00 -8.53 -0.71
C PRO A 150 -31.17 -8.30 0.56
N ILE A 151 -31.56 -7.31 1.36
CA ILE A 151 -30.91 -7.02 2.64
C ILE A 151 -31.21 -8.14 3.64
N GLY A 152 -30.18 -8.88 4.06
CA GLY A 152 -30.27 -9.83 5.16
C GLY A 152 -30.14 -9.16 6.53
N SER A 153 -30.33 -9.93 7.60
CA SER A 153 -30.32 -9.38 8.96
C SER A 153 -28.97 -8.83 9.42
N LYS A 154 -27.86 -9.34 8.86
CA LYS A 154 -26.49 -8.91 9.21
C LYS A 154 -25.57 -8.65 8.02
N SER A 155 -25.94 -9.08 6.84
CA SER A 155 -25.17 -8.85 5.61
C SER A 155 -26.09 -8.81 4.39
N GLN A 156 -25.57 -8.29 3.29
CA GLN A 156 -26.23 -8.26 1.99
C GLN A 156 -25.24 -8.73 0.93
N ARG A 157 -25.63 -9.68 0.10
CA ARG A 157 -24.78 -10.24 -0.96
C ARG A 157 -24.77 -9.34 -2.19
N ALA A 158 -23.63 -9.21 -2.85
CA ALA A 158 -23.48 -8.56 -4.15
C ALA A 158 -22.59 -9.41 -5.07
N GLU A 159 -22.96 -9.53 -6.34
CA GLU A 159 -22.21 -10.35 -7.30
C GLU A 159 -22.10 -9.70 -8.68
N ARG A 160 -20.94 -9.82 -9.32
CA ARG A 160 -20.74 -9.50 -10.75
C ARG A 160 -19.73 -10.47 -11.35
N ASP A 161 -20.06 -11.13 -12.46
CA ASP A 161 -19.16 -12.07 -13.16
C ASP A 161 -18.51 -13.11 -12.23
N GLY A 162 -19.32 -13.63 -11.28
CA GLY A 162 -18.91 -14.56 -10.22
C GLY A 162 -18.02 -13.97 -9.12
N LEU A 163 -17.70 -12.67 -9.14
CA LEU A 163 -17.03 -12.00 -8.03
C LEU A 163 -18.09 -11.70 -6.97
N VAL A 164 -18.05 -12.47 -5.88
CA VAL A 164 -18.99 -12.34 -4.77
C VAL A 164 -18.37 -11.49 -3.66
N LEU A 165 -19.13 -10.49 -3.22
CA LEU A 165 -18.85 -9.59 -2.12
C LEU A 165 -20.01 -9.62 -1.13
N TYR A 166 -19.73 -9.42 0.16
CA TYR A 166 -20.78 -9.20 1.14
C TYR A 166 -20.67 -7.81 1.74
N ILE A 167 -21.81 -7.17 1.93
CA ILE A 167 -21.93 -5.88 2.57
C ILE A 167 -22.39 -6.11 4.00
N LYS A 168 -21.59 -5.72 5.00
CA LYS A 168 -21.95 -5.87 6.41
C LYS A 168 -23.08 -4.89 6.78
N ARG A 169 -24.10 -5.37 7.48
CA ARG A 169 -25.28 -4.60 7.91
C ARG A 169 -25.39 -4.48 9.43
N ASP A 170 -24.70 -5.35 10.17
CA ASP A 170 -24.60 -5.32 11.63
C ASP A 170 -23.47 -4.36 12.09
N THR A 171 -23.89 -3.18 12.54
CA THR A 171 -23.22 -2.21 13.44
C THR A 171 -21.91 -1.46 13.06
N LYS A 172 -21.80 -0.30 13.75
CA LYS A 172 -20.72 0.63 14.14
C LYS A 172 -19.51 0.96 13.24
N LEU A 173 -19.10 0.15 12.26
CA LEU A 173 -18.20 0.49 11.12
C LEU A 173 -17.81 -0.82 10.38
N THR A 174 -17.39 -0.64 9.11
CA THR A 174 -16.76 -1.59 8.14
C THR A 174 -17.72 -2.41 7.26
N PRO A 175 -18.11 -1.92 6.07
CA PRO A 175 -19.27 -2.46 5.36
C PRO A 175 -18.95 -3.39 4.18
N LEU A 176 -17.70 -3.80 3.92
CA LEU A 176 -17.37 -4.70 2.81
C LEU A 176 -16.58 -5.93 3.26
N VAL A 177 -16.97 -7.10 2.78
CA VAL A 177 -16.34 -8.38 3.12
C VAL A 177 -15.98 -9.11 1.83
N LEU A 178 -14.69 -9.42 1.69
CA LEU A 178 -14.13 -10.11 0.52
C LEU A 178 -13.96 -11.61 0.79
N HIS A 179 -13.95 -12.41 -0.28
CA HIS A 179 -13.67 -13.83 -0.18
C HIS A 179 -12.24 -14.06 0.38
N PRO A 180 -12.01 -15.01 1.32
CA PRO A 180 -10.69 -15.27 1.93
C PRO A 180 -9.54 -15.52 0.96
N LYS A 181 -9.81 -16.06 -0.22
CA LYS A 181 -8.81 -16.22 -1.31
C LYS A 181 -8.02 -14.95 -1.65
N TRP A 182 -8.54 -13.77 -1.32
CA TRP A 182 -7.86 -12.49 -1.55
C TRP A 182 -6.83 -12.16 -0.48
N GLN A 183 -6.66 -13.01 0.53
CA GLN A 183 -5.72 -12.80 1.63
C GLN A 183 -4.28 -12.74 1.13
N ASP A 184 -3.93 -13.54 0.13
CA ASP A 184 -2.58 -13.54 -0.47
C ASP A 184 -2.30 -12.28 -1.27
N HIS A 185 -3.33 -11.49 -1.59
CA HIS A 185 -3.25 -10.21 -2.30
C HIS A 185 -3.48 -9.02 -1.39
N ILE A 186 -3.54 -9.23 -0.07
CA ILE A 186 -3.96 -8.17 0.86
C ILE A 186 -3.07 -6.94 0.80
N PHE A 187 -1.77 -7.11 0.57
CA PHE A 187 -0.83 -6.00 0.40
C PHE A 187 -1.13 -5.19 -0.86
N ASP A 188 -1.46 -5.85 -1.97
CA ASP A 188 -1.85 -5.19 -3.23
C ASP A 188 -3.17 -4.42 -3.05
N LEU A 189 -4.13 -5.01 -2.34
CA LEU A 189 -5.42 -4.38 -2.05
C LEU A 189 -5.25 -3.13 -1.17
N GLU A 190 -4.32 -3.15 -0.22
CA GLU A 190 -4.00 -2.01 0.65
C GLU A 190 -3.21 -0.91 -0.07
N GLN A 191 -2.60 -1.18 -1.24
CA GLN A 191 -2.02 -0.13 -2.09
C GLN A 191 -3.09 0.70 -2.81
N ILE A 192 -4.34 0.23 -2.88
CA ILE A 192 -5.44 0.96 -3.52
C ILE A 192 -5.84 2.12 -2.61
N PRO A 193 -5.67 3.40 -3.04
CA PRO A 193 -5.98 4.54 -2.20
C PRO A 193 -7.44 4.52 -1.73
N GLY A 194 -7.65 4.47 -0.42
CA GLY A 194 -9.00 4.43 0.16
C GLY A 194 -9.53 3.05 0.53
N VAL A 195 -8.72 2.00 0.41
CA VAL A 195 -9.02 0.62 0.79
C VAL A 195 -8.11 0.18 1.94
N TRP A 196 -8.70 -0.33 3.01
CA TRP A 196 -7.97 -0.72 4.22
C TRP A 196 -8.55 -1.99 4.83
N ARG A 197 -7.78 -2.68 5.67
CA ARG A 197 -8.35 -3.66 6.60
C ARG A 197 -9.19 -2.96 7.66
N ALA A 198 -10.28 -3.61 8.05
CA ALA A 198 -11.08 -3.18 9.18
C ALA A 198 -10.28 -3.14 10.49
N LYS A 199 -10.57 -2.18 11.36
CA LYS A 199 -10.01 -2.16 12.73
C LYS A 199 -10.62 -3.28 13.57
N GLY A 200 -9.83 -4.29 13.92
CA GLY A 200 -10.24 -5.41 14.79
C GLY A 200 -9.80 -6.74 14.20
N ASP A 201 -10.66 -7.76 14.32
CA ASP A 201 -10.43 -9.06 13.69
C ASP A 201 -10.43 -8.90 12.16
N PHE A 202 -9.32 -9.31 11.54
CA PHE A 202 -9.16 -9.27 10.07
C PHE A 202 -10.22 -10.10 9.33
N PHE A 203 -10.78 -11.09 10.02
CA PHE A 203 -11.81 -11.96 9.49
C PHE A 203 -13.17 -11.64 10.09
N TYR A 204 -14.15 -11.47 9.22
CA TYR A 204 -15.55 -11.39 9.61
C TYR A 204 -16.20 -12.77 9.53
N HIS A 205 -16.66 -13.31 10.66
CA HIS A 205 -17.34 -14.61 10.74
C HIS A 205 -18.84 -14.43 10.86
N GLN A 206 -19.59 -14.94 9.89
CA GLN A 206 -21.05 -14.83 9.92
C GLN A 206 -21.71 -15.89 9.03
N SER A 207 -22.82 -16.47 9.48
CA SER A 207 -23.46 -17.64 8.84
C SER A 207 -24.11 -17.40 7.48
N MET A 208 -24.41 -16.15 7.11
CA MET A 208 -24.98 -15.76 5.82
C MET A 208 -23.93 -15.47 4.74
N LEU A 209 -22.63 -15.56 5.04
CA LEU A 209 -21.56 -15.52 4.04
C LEU A 209 -21.47 -16.85 3.25
N THR A 210 -22.62 -17.33 2.76
CA THR A 210 -22.82 -18.68 2.22
C THR A 210 -21.90 -19.07 1.07
N ASP A 211 -21.42 -18.10 0.30
CA ASP A 211 -20.51 -18.32 -0.82
C ASP A 211 -19.04 -18.44 -0.39
N PHE A 212 -18.72 -18.17 0.88
CA PHE A 212 -17.34 -18.17 1.39
C PHE A 212 -17.04 -19.47 2.15
N PRO A 213 -15.77 -19.86 2.36
CA PRO A 213 -15.45 -21.06 3.13
C PRO A 213 -15.81 -20.89 4.61
N LYS A 214 -15.95 -22.02 5.31
CA LYS A 214 -16.13 -22.06 6.77
C LYS A 214 -14.80 -22.31 7.46
N ARG A 215 -14.66 -21.80 8.68
CA ARG A 215 -13.59 -22.18 9.59
C ARG A 215 -14.08 -22.21 11.03
N LEU A 216 -13.38 -22.92 11.89
CA LEU A 216 -13.62 -22.85 13.33
C LEU A 216 -13.26 -21.44 13.85
N HIS A 217 -14.15 -20.87 14.64
CA HIS A 217 -13.96 -19.58 15.30
C HIS A 217 -14.79 -19.54 16.58
N THR A 218 -14.12 -19.38 17.73
CA THR A 218 -14.65 -19.22 19.10
C THR A 218 -15.66 -20.26 19.62
N GLY A 219 -16.15 -21.18 18.78
CA GLY A 219 -17.09 -22.25 19.10
C GLY A 219 -16.75 -23.58 18.41
N LYS A 220 -17.60 -24.59 18.62
CA LYS A 220 -17.39 -25.98 18.13
C LYS A 220 -17.78 -26.20 16.66
N THR A 221 -18.53 -25.28 16.07
CA THR A 221 -19.05 -25.42 14.71
C THR A 221 -18.36 -24.43 13.76
N PRO A 222 -17.86 -24.88 12.60
CA PRO A 222 -17.30 -23.99 11.61
C PRO A 222 -18.34 -22.97 11.10
N THR A 223 -17.93 -21.69 11.03
CA THR A 223 -18.76 -20.59 10.52
C THR A 223 -18.11 -19.98 9.29
N HIS A 224 -18.91 -19.52 8.33
CA HIS A 224 -18.39 -18.86 7.14
C HIS A 224 -17.60 -17.61 7.52
N TYR A 225 -16.56 -17.31 6.76
CA TYR A 225 -15.70 -16.16 7.05
C TYR A 225 -15.21 -15.45 5.79
N GLY A 226 -14.92 -14.16 5.92
CA GLY A 226 -14.35 -13.35 4.85
C GLY A 226 -13.39 -12.29 5.38
N LEU A 227 -12.69 -11.60 4.50
CA LEU A 227 -11.77 -10.51 4.85
C LEU A 227 -12.58 -9.23 5.06
N ASP A 228 -12.50 -8.63 6.24
CA ASP A 228 -13.24 -7.40 6.57
C ASP A 228 -12.44 -6.18 6.07
N MET A 229 -13.00 -5.46 5.09
CA MET A 229 -12.36 -4.35 4.40
C MET A 229 -13.17 -3.05 4.55
N GLU A 230 -12.45 -1.98 4.86
CA GLU A 230 -12.96 -0.62 4.84
C GLU A 230 -12.68 0.02 3.47
N VAL A 231 -13.69 0.70 2.95
CA VAL A 231 -13.57 1.49 1.72
C VAL A 231 -14.17 2.87 1.96
N ASN A 232 -13.43 3.93 1.67
CA ASN A 232 -13.81 5.30 2.04
C ASN A 232 -14.47 6.11 0.91
N SER A 233 -14.46 5.61 -0.33
CA SER A 233 -15.01 6.33 -1.47
C SER A 233 -15.49 5.40 -2.58
N ARG A 234 -16.36 5.91 -3.46
CA ARG A 234 -16.83 5.17 -4.64
C ARG A 234 -15.68 4.85 -5.60
N HIS A 235 -14.70 5.75 -5.71
CA HIS A 235 -13.51 5.54 -6.53
C HIS A 235 -12.67 4.38 -5.99
N ALA A 236 -12.36 4.37 -4.70
CA ALA A 236 -11.64 3.27 -4.03
C ALA A 236 -12.37 1.92 -4.23
N LEU A 237 -13.71 1.92 -4.13
CA LEU A 237 -14.52 0.73 -4.39
C LEU A 237 -14.43 0.28 -5.85
N ARG A 238 -14.44 1.20 -6.81
CA ARG A 238 -14.26 0.89 -8.23
C ARG A 238 -12.91 0.25 -8.49
N GLU A 239 -11.82 0.90 -8.06
CA GLU A 239 -10.45 0.40 -8.25
C GLU A 239 -10.27 -0.99 -7.63
N LEU A 240 -10.80 -1.19 -6.41
CA LEU A 240 -10.84 -2.50 -5.76
C LEU A 240 -11.52 -3.56 -6.64
N THR A 241 -12.72 -3.28 -7.15
CA THR A 241 -13.45 -4.24 -7.98
C THR A 241 -12.80 -4.48 -9.34
N VAL A 242 -12.13 -3.49 -9.93
CA VAL A 242 -11.37 -3.63 -11.19
C VAL A 242 -10.17 -4.54 -10.96
N PHE A 243 -9.37 -4.25 -9.94
CA PHE A 243 -8.23 -5.10 -9.56
C PHE A 243 -8.66 -6.56 -9.39
N MET A 244 -9.75 -6.80 -8.65
CA MET A 244 -10.24 -8.15 -8.40
C MET A 244 -10.77 -8.84 -9.66
N SER A 245 -11.41 -8.09 -10.57
CA SER A 245 -11.90 -8.62 -11.85
C SER A 245 -10.77 -8.96 -12.82
N GLU A 246 -9.78 -8.09 -12.97
CA GLU A 246 -8.62 -8.31 -13.85
C GLU A 246 -7.75 -9.47 -13.36
N TRP A 247 -7.54 -9.57 -12.05
CA TRP A 247 -6.73 -10.64 -11.48
C TRP A 247 -7.40 -12.01 -11.66
N ARG A 248 -8.74 -12.07 -11.61
CA ARG A 248 -9.50 -13.28 -11.88
C ARG A 248 -9.37 -13.78 -13.33
N GLN A 249 -9.22 -12.87 -14.28
CA GLN A 249 -9.12 -13.23 -15.71
C GLN A 249 -7.71 -13.74 -16.09
N ARG A 250 -6.76 -13.75 -15.16
CA ARG A 250 -5.44 -14.33 -15.39
C ARG A 250 -5.52 -15.87 -15.38
N PRO A 251 -4.83 -16.56 -16.30
CA PRO A 251 -4.74 -18.01 -16.25
C PRO A 251 -4.17 -18.44 -14.89
N SER A 252 -4.86 -19.32 -14.19
CA SER A 252 -4.30 -20.02 -13.05
C SER A 252 -3.28 -21.04 -13.57
N ALA A 253 -1.99 -20.82 -13.32
CA ALA A 253 -1.00 -21.87 -13.48
C ALA A 253 -1.43 -23.09 -12.61
N PRO A 254 -1.38 -24.33 -13.13
CA PRO A 254 -1.79 -25.49 -12.37
C PRO A 254 -0.91 -25.65 -11.13
N LEU A 255 -1.54 -25.85 -9.96
CA LEU A 255 -0.82 -26.18 -8.73
C LEU A 255 -0.27 -27.62 -8.84
N PRO A 256 0.99 -27.87 -8.44
CA PRO A 256 1.53 -29.22 -8.37
C PRO A 256 0.69 -30.10 -7.44
N THR A 257 0.34 -31.29 -7.92
CA THR A 257 -0.68 -32.20 -7.36
C THR A 257 -0.23 -33.03 -6.15
N ASP A 258 0.78 -32.58 -5.40
CA ASP A 258 1.24 -33.34 -4.22
C ASP A 258 1.62 -32.41 -3.07
N TRP A 259 0.65 -32.16 -2.19
CA TRP A 259 0.84 -31.52 -0.89
C TRP A 259 0.02 -32.27 0.15
N SER A 260 0.66 -33.17 0.88
CA SER A 260 0.17 -33.65 2.18
C SER A 260 0.34 -32.52 3.22
N GLU A 261 -0.76 -32.04 3.80
CA GLU A 261 -0.75 -30.99 4.82
C GLU A 261 0.11 -31.35 6.04
N PRO A 262 0.92 -30.41 6.55
CA PRO A 262 1.19 -30.32 7.97
C PRO A 262 0.34 -29.20 8.58
N SER A 263 -0.50 -29.60 9.53
CA SER A 263 -1.19 -28.76 10.48
C SER A 263 -0.22 -27.87 11.26
N ASP A 264 -0.39 -26.55 11.17
CA ASP A 264 -0.46 -25.58 12.29
C ASP A 264 -0.19 -24.16 11.79
N ALA A 265 -1.25 -23.37 11.65
CA ALA A 265 -1.19 -21.93 11.45
C ALA A 265 -2.26 -21.25 12.31
N MET A 266 -1.89 -20.32 13.20
CA MET A 266 -2.72 -19.17 13.61
C MET A 266 -1.92 -18.04 14.32
N ASP A 267 -2.33 -16.80 14.02
CA ASP A 267 -1.88 -15.42 14.38
C ASP A 267 -1.84 -15.02 15.87
N VAL A 268 -1.00 -14.04 16.28
CA VAL A 268 -1.09 -13.31 17.59
C VAL A 268 -0.61 -11.80 17.57
N ASP A 269 -1.32 -10.96 18.36
CA ASP A 269 -1.33 -9.50 18.75
C ASP A 269 0.01 -8.80 19.20
N PRO A 270 0.24 -7.47 19.03
CA PRO A 270 1.44 -6.72 19.48
C PRO A 270 1.74 -6.61 20.99
N ARG A 271 0.84 -7.02 21.89
CA ARG A 271 1.18 -7.24 23.33
C ARG A 271 1.65 -8.66 23.63
N THR A 272 1.73 -9.46 22.58
CA THR A 272 2.16 -10.84 22.51
C THR A 272 2.80 -11.03 21.13
N GLU A 273 3.79 -10.19 20.78
CA GLU A 273 4.60 -10.41 19.58
C GLU A 273 5.24 -11.80 19.74
N THR A 274 4.71 -12.81 19.04
CA THR A 274 5.36 -14.11 18.96
C THR A 274 6.71 -13.92 18.27
N GLU A 275 7.71 -14.70 18.70
CA GLU A 275 9.06 -14.67 18.13
C GLU A 275 9.04 -14.81 16.60
N SER A 276 8.01 -15.45 16.03
CA SER A 276 7.81 -15.63 14.59
C SER A 276 7.47 -14.35 13.81
N VAL A 277 6.67 -13.42 14.35
CA VAL A 277 6.32 -12.15 13.68
C VAL A 277 7.48 -11.17 13.76
N ARG A 278 8.17 -11.12 14.92
CA ARG A 278 9.48 -10.48 15.03
C ARG A 278 10.46 -11.12 14.05
N ALA A 279 10.55 -12.44 13.98
CA ALA A 279 11.44 -13.16 13.06
C ALA A 279 11.08 -12.96 11.59
N ALA A 280 9.81 -12.74 11.22
CA ALA A 280 9.40 -12.46 9.85
C ALA A 280 9.74 -11.01 9.44
N ARG A 281 9.54 -10.02 10.33
CA ARG A 281 9.91 -8.62 10.09
C ARG A 281 11.43 -8.42 10.13
N LEU A 282 12.09 -9.00 11.12
CA LEU A 282 13.54 -9.12 11.18
C LEU A 282 14.04 -9.93 9.98
N GLY A 283 13.31 -10.95 9.54
CA GLY A 283 13.64 -11.82 8.41
C GLY A 283 13.55 -11.11 7.07
N GLN A 284 12.54 -10.25 6.84
CA GLN A 284 12.45 -9.42 5.64
C GLN A 284 13.46 -8.27 5.66
N GLY A 285 13.68 -7.64 6.81
CA GLY A 285 14.75 -6.65 6.98
C GLY A 285 16.14 -7.27 6.79
N LYS A 286 16.35 -8.47 7.34
CA LYS A 286 17.58 -9.26 7.20
C LYS A 286 17.78 -9.74 5.78
N TYR A 287 16.74 -10.30 5.13
CA TYR A 287 16.77 -10.69 3.73
C TYR A 287 17.20 -9.52 2.84
N ARG A 288 16.57 -8.35 3.01
CA ARG A 288 16.94 -7.14 2.26
C ARG A 288 18.39 -6.74 2.53
N ASN A 289 18.82 -6.71 3.79
CA ASN A 289 20.17 -6.31 4.16
C ASN A 289 21.22 -7.30 3.63
N ASP A 290 20.97 -8.60 3.74
CA ASP A 290 21.85 -9.67 3.27
C ASP A 290 21.94 -9.68 1.75
N LEU A 291 20.81 -9.48 1.06
CA LEU A 291 20.78 -9.35 -0.38
C LEU A 291 21.57 -8.12 -0.82
N LEU A 292 21.33 -6.95 -0.22
CA LEU A 292 22.10 -5.75 -0.56
C LEU A 292 23.58 -5.94 -0.24
N ALA A 293 23.95 -6.63 0.84
CA ALA A 293 25.34 -6.93 1.15
C ALA A 293 25.99 -7.84 0.07
N LEU A 294 25.28 -8.88 -0.38
CA LEU A 294 25.74 -9.79 -1.45
C LEU A 294 26.05 -9.04 -2.76
N TRP A 295 25.27 -7.99 -3.04
CA TRP A 295 25.37 -7.18 -4.26
C TRP A 295 26.02 -5.81 -4.04
N GLN A 296 26.72 -5.62 -2.91
CA GLN A 296 27.46 -4.39 -2.59
C GLN A 296 26.60 -3.10 -2.61
N GLY A 297 25.31 -3.21 -2.28
CA GLY A 297 24.36 -2.11 -2.25
C GLY A 297 23.97 -1.56 -3.63
N ARG A 298 24.21 -2.35 -4.70
CA ARG A 298 23.99 -1.93 -6.08
C ARG A 298 22.84 -2.69 -6.73
N CYS A 299 22.20 -2.04 -7.70
CA CYS A 299 21.30 -2.72 -8.62
C CYS A 299 22.07 -3.80 -9.40
N ALA A 300 21.56 -5.03 -9.42
CA ALA A 300 22.16 -6.17 -10.10
C ALA A 300 22.30 -5.95 -11.62
N LEU A 301 21.33 -5.24 -12.23
CA LEU A 301 21.32 -4.99 -13.67
C LEU A 301 22.10 -3.73 -14.06
N THR A 302 21.87 -2.61 -13.38
CA THR A 302 22.42 -1.31 -13.79
C THR A 302 23.70 -0.93 -13.04
N GLY A 303 24.05 -1.63 -11.97
CA GLY A 303 25.17 -1.29 -11.09
C GLY A 303 24.99 -0.02 -10.27
N LEU A 304 23.84 0.66 -10.36
CA LEU A 304 23.56 1.90 -9.64
C LEU A 304 23.58 1.65 -8.12
N ALA A 305 24.39 2.42 -7.40
CA ALA A 305 24.49 2.39 -5.94
C ALA A 305 23.56 3.43 -5.32
N MET A 306 22.26 3.15 -5.31
CA MET A 306 21.23 4.02 -4.69
C MET A 306 20.22 3.16 -3.94
N PRO A 307 20.52 2.74 -2.69
CA PRO A 307 19.70 1.81 -1.91
C PRO A 307 18.22 2.23 -1.78
N GLU A 308 17.93 3.53 -1.80
CA GLU A 308 16.60 4.12 -1.74
C GLU A 308 15.78 3.83 -3.00
N ALA A 309 16.44 3.68 -4.14
CA ALA A 309 15.82 3.34 -5.42
C ALA A 309 15.85 1.83 -5.72
N ILE A 310 16.45 1.03 -4.83
CA ILE A 310 16.62 -0.42 -4.99
C ILE A 310 15.58 -1.19 -4.16
N ARG A 311 14.85 -2.08 -4.81
CA ARG A 311 14.02 -3.09 -4.17
C ARG A 311 14.76 -4.42 -4.07
N ALA A 312 14.46 -5.17 -3.01
CA ALA A 312 14.94 -6.54 -2.85
C ALA A 312 13.91 -7.47 -3.49
N SER A 313 14.01 -7.64 -4.82
CA SER A 313 13.07 -8.43 -5.61
C SER A 313 13.36 -9.91 -5.41
N HIS A 314 12.34 -10.73 -5.13
CA HIS A 314 12.46 -12.18 -5.10
C HIS A 314 12.45 -12.75 -6.52
N ILE A 315 13.39 -13.65 -6.82
CA ILE A 315 13.44 -14.30 -8.14
C ILE A 315 12.31 -15.32 -8.27
N LYS A 316 12.24 -16.28 -7.34
CA LYS A 316 11.05 -17.11 -7.15
C LYS A 316 10.10 -16.36 -6.24
N PRO A 317 8.89 -15.97 -6.71
CA PRO A 317 8.01 -15.12 -5.94
C PRO A 317 7.73 -15.65 -4.54
N TRP A 318 7.56 -14.75 -3.58
CA TRP A 318 7.35 -15.11 -2.16
C TRP A 318 6.27 -16.17 -1.94
N ARG A 319 5.16 -16.08 -2.70
CA ARG A 319 4.03 -17.02 -2.61
C ARG A 319 4.40 -18.46 -3.01
N LEU A 320 5.37 -18.63 -3.91
CA LEU A 320 5.82 -19.92 -4.44
C LEU A 320 7.09 -20.42 -3.73
N SER A 321 7.68 -19.58 -2.87
CA SER A 321 8.89 -19.90 -2.11
C SER A 321 8.55 -20.58 -0.78
N SER A 322 9.34 -21.59 -0.43
CA SER A 322 9.38 -22.21 0.90
C SER A 322 9.89 -21.22 1.96
N PRO A 323 9.69 -21.49 3.27
CA PRO A 323 10.19 -20.63 4.33
C PRO A 323 11.71 -20.34 4.25
N GLN A 324 12.51 -21.32 3.85
CA GLN A 324 13.95 -21.19 3.66
C GLN A 324 14.25 -20.29 2.45
N GLU A 325 13.61 -20.55 1.31
CA GLU A 325 13.79 -19.78 0.07
C GLU A 325 13.35 -18.31 0.22
N ARG A 326 12.39 -18.01 1.09
CA ARG A 326 11.92 -16.64 1.37
C ARG A 326 12.99 -15.77 2.06
N LEU A 327 13.86 -16.40 2.85
CA LEU A 327 14.92 -15.74 3.60
C LEU A 327 16.29 -15.89 2.94
N ASP A 328 16.39 -16.64 1.84
CA ASP A 328 17.63 -16.88 1.13
C ASP A 328 17.97 -15.69 0.21
N PRO A 329 19.04 -14.91 0.49
CA PRO A 329 19.45 -13.81 -0.38
C PRO A 329 19.84 -14.25 -1.80
N LYS A 330 20.12 -15.54 -2.05
CA LYS A 330 20.35 -16.05 -3.40
C LYS A 330 19.07 -16.13 -4.23
N ASN A 331 17.90 -16.17 -3.58
CA ASN A 331 16.58 -16.02 -4.19
C ASN A 331 16.20 -14.54 -4.36
N GLY A 332 17.15 -13.68 -4.71
CA GLY A 332 16.88 -12.26 -4.84
C GLY A 332 17.80 -11.55 -5.81
N LEU A 333 17.25 -10.49 -6.41
CA LEU A 333 17.97 -9.49 -7.18
C LEU A 333 17.65 -8.10 -6.62
N PRO A 334 18.66 -7.30 -6.24
CA PRO A 334 18.45 -5.88 -6.01
C PRO A 334 18.20 -5.19 -7.34
N LEU A 335 17.01 -4.68 -7.57
CA LEU A 335 16.62 -4.04 -8.82
C LEU A 335 16.10 -2.63 -8.57
N LEU A 336 16.28 -1.73 -9.55
CA LEU A 336 15.62 -0.42 -9.47
C LEU A 336 14.11 -0.59 -9.51
N VAL A 337 13.36 0.28 -8.84
CA VAL A 337 11.88 0.16 -8.69
C VAL A 337 11.14 -0.17 -9.99
N HIS A 338 11.52 0.45 -11.10
CA HIS A 338 10.90 0.21 -12.41
C HIS A 338 11.34 -1.14 -13.02
N ILE A 339 12.59 -1.56 -12.84
CA ILE A 339 13.12 -2.84 -13.32
C ILE A 339 12.54 -4.00 -12.50
N ASP A 340 12.48 -3.85 -11.17
CA ASP A 340 11.76 -4.73 -10.24
C ASP A 340 10.33 -4.97 -10.71
N HIS A 341 9.60 -3.89 -11.01
CA HIS A 341 8.23 -4.00 -11.48
C HIS A 341 8.11 -4.75 -12.81
N LEU A 342 9.04 -4.54 -13.76
CA LEU A 342 9.04 -5.27 -15.02
C LEU A 342 9.37 -6.76 -14.82
N PHE A 343 10.33 -7.05 -13.93
CA PHE A 343 10.77 -8.41 -13.61
C PHE A 343 9.65 -9.20 -12.90
N ASP A 344 9.09 -8.67 -11.81
CA ASP A 344 7.98 -9.29 -11.06
C ASP A 344 6.73 -9.58 -11.93
N ARG A 345 6.55 -8.80 -13.00
CA ARG A 345 5.45 -8.94 -13.95
C ARG A 345 5.76 -9.86 -15.13
N GLY A 346 6.96 -10.43 -15.18
CA GLY A 346 7.42 -11.31 -16.25
C GLY A 346 7.73 -10.59 -17.57
N LEU A 347 7.79 -9.25 -17.57
CA LEU A 347 8.10 -8.48 -18.78
C LEU A 347 9.59 -8.48 -19.13
N ILE A 348 10.43 -8.77 -18.14
CA ILE A 348 11.85 -9.08 -18.33
C ILE A 348 12.24 -10.31 -17.50
N SER A 349 13.30 -11.00 -17.91
CA SER A 349 13.98 -12.03 -17.12
C SER A 349 15.47 -12.06 -17.47
N PHE A 350 16.20 -13.09 -17.05
CA PHE A 350 17.61 -13.27 -17.37
C PHE A 350 17.89 -14.73 -17.70
N ASP A 351 18.73 -14.96 -18.71
CA ASP A 351 19.15 -16.30 -19.10
C ASP A 351 20.23 -16.88 -18.17
N GLU A 352 20.78 -18.06 -18.52
CA GLU A 352 21.82 -18.72 -17.71
C GLU A 352 23.16 -17.99 -17.70
N ALA A 353 23.45 -17.18 -18.73
CA ALA A 353 24.62 -16.32 -18.81
C ALA A 353 24.40 -14.99 -18.04
N GLY A 354 23.15 -14.67 -17.71
CA GLY A 354 22.72 -13.44 -17.06
C GLY A 354 22.32 -12.35 -18.05
N ASP A 355 22.27 -12.65 -19.35
CA ASP A 355 21.85 -11.70 -20.38
C ASP A 355 20.33 -11.48 -20.27
N ILE A 356 19.88 -10.24 -20.49
CA ILE A 356 18.48 -9.87 -20.30
C ILE A 356 17.58 -10.53 -21.36
N LEU A 357 16.46 -11.06 -20.89
CA LEU A 357 15.37 -11.54 -21.73
C LEU A 357 14.25 -10.51 -21.70
N LEU A 358 13.82 -10.03 -22.87
CA LEU A 358 12.77 -9.03 -23.00
C LEU A 358 11.50 -9.67 -23.56
N SER A 359 10.37 -9.45 -22.90
CA SER A 359 9.09 -9.94 -23.38
C SER A 359 8.70 -9.25 -24.69
N PRO A 360 8.06 -9.94 -25.66
CA PRO A 360 7.52 -9.32 -26.88
C PRO A 360 6.52 -8.19 -26.63
N LYS A 361 5.95 -8.09 -25.42
CA LYS A 361 5.03 -7.03 -25.00
C LYS A 361 5.73 -5.66 -24.85
N LEU A 362 7.06 -5.65 -24.73
CA LEU A 362 7.89 -4.45 -24.71
C LEU A 362 8.34 -4.10 -26.13
N ASP A 363 7.54 -3.30 -26.82
CA ASP A 363 7.95 -2.73 -28.11
C ASP A 363 9.16 -1.77 -27.97
N ALA A 364 9.77 -1.41 -29.10
CA ALA A 364 10.97 -0.57 -29.14
C ALA A 364 10.79 0.77 -28.40
N GLN A 365 9.60 1.38 -28.45
CA GLN A 365 9.35 2.65 -27.77
C GLN A 365 9.30 2.45 -26.25
N LYS A 366 8.67 1.37 -25.78
CA LYS A 366 8.65 1.02 -24.35
C LYS A 366 10.07 0.71 -23.85
N LEU A 367 10.87 -0.03 -24.61
CA LEU A 367 12.26 -0.34 -24.25
C LEU A 367 13.09 0.93 -24.08
N VAL A 368 13.01 1.88 -25.02
CA VAL A 368 13.67 3.19 -24.90
C VAL A 368 13.18 3.96 -23.67
N THR A 369 11.86 3.95 -23.41
CA THR A 369 11.27 4.66 -22.26
C THR A 369 11.74 4.10 -20.92
N PHE A 370 11.86 2.78 -20.82
CA PHE A 370 12.38 2.10 -19.63
C PHE A 370 13.91 2.04 -19.56
N GLY A 371 14.60 2.53 -20.60
CA GLY A 371 16.05 2.48 -20.70
C GLY A 371 16.61 1.06 -20.76
N LEU A 372 15.89 0.12 -21.38
CA LEU A 372 16.30 -1.27 -21.52
C LEU A 372 16.86 -1.55 -22.91
N THR A 373 17.94 -2.31 -22.96
CA THR A 373 18.61 -2.72 -24.21
C THR A 373 18.98 -4.20 -24.15
N ASN A 374 19.09 -4.86 -25.31
CA ASN A 374 19.36 -6.31 -25.41
C ASN A 374 20.76 -6.71 -24.90
N ASP A 375 21.68 -5.76 -24.75
CA ASP A 375 23.04 -5.98 -24.27
C ASP A 375 23.17 -5.88 -22.74
N MET A 376 22.08 -5.56 -22.03
CA MET A 376 22.11 -5.53 -20.57
C MET A 376 22.25 -6.94 -20.01
N ARG A 377 23.07 -7.09 -18.97
CA ARG A 377 23.30 -8.36 -18.30
C ARG A 377 23.58 -8.18 -16.81
N ILE A 378 23.23 -9.20 -16.04
CA ILE A 378 23.63 -9.34 -14.65
C ILE A 378 24.93 -10.15 -14.58
N ASN A 379 25.90 -9.62 -13.84
CA ASN A 379 27.17 -10.29 -13.60
C ASN A 379 27.21 -10.90 -12.19
N GLY A 380 27.98 -11.96 -12.01
CA GLY A 380 28.20 -12.56 -10.68
C GLY A 380 27.04 -13.40 -10.16
N LEU A 381 26.17 -13.91 -11.03
CA LEU A 381 25.10 -14.84 -10.65
C LEU A 381 25.69 -16.13 -10.05
N SER A 382 25.33 -16.43 -8.80
CA SER A 382 25.64 -17.71 -8.16
C SER A 382 24.87 -18.86 -8.83
N ILE A 383 25.32 -20.10 -8.63
CA ILE A 383 24.65 -21.29 -9.18
C ILE A 383 23.22 -21.38 -8.65
N GLU A 384 23.02 -21.13 -7.37
CA GLU A 384 21.71 -21.18 -6.72
C GLU A 384 20.79 -20.05 -7.19
N THR A 385 21.34 -18.86 -7.45
CA THR A 385 20.57 -17.75 -8.07
C THR A 385 20.11 -18.12 -9.48
N LYS A 386 20.92 -18.87 -10.24
CA LYS A 386 20.54 -19.37 -11.57
C LYS A 386 19.42 -20.39 -11.50
N ASP A 387 19.37 -21.23 -10.47
CA ASP A 387 18.27 -22.19 -10.26
C ASP A 387 16.94 -21.45 -10.06
N PHE A 388 16.94 -20.40 -9.23
CA PHE A 388 15.75 -19.54 -9.09
C PHE A 388 15.39 -18.82 -10.39
N LEU A 389 16.38 -18.34 -11.15
CA LEU A 389 16.12 -17.69 -12.45
C LEU A 389 15.54 -18.67 -13.46
N SER A 390 15.92 -19.94 -13.41
CA SER A 390 15.28 -20.99 -14.21
C SER A 390 13.79 -21.07 -13.93
N PHE A 391 13.40 -21.06 -12.64
CA PHE A 391 11.99 -21.01 -12.25
C PHE A 391 11.30 -19.75 -12.78
N HIS A 392 11.94 -18.58 -12.63
CA HIS A 392 11.36 -17.33 -13.12
C HIS A 392 11.14 -17.37 -14.64
N ARG A 393 12.09 -17.92 -15.41
CA ARG A 393 11.95 -18.07 -16.87
C ARG A 393 10.80 -18.99 -17.26
N THR A 394 10.57 -20.07 -16.51
CA THR A 394 9.54 -21.06 -16.86
C THR A 394 8.15 -20.69 -16.37
N GLU A 395 8.03 -20.06 -15.19
CA GLU A 395 6.74 -19.87 -14.52
C GLU A 395 6.24 -18.41 -14.53
N ILE A 396 7.13 -17.44 -14.73
CA ILE A 396 6.82 -16.01 -14.56
C ILE A 396 7.04 -15.21 -15.84
N PHE A 397 8.13 -15.45 -16.56
CA PHE A 397 8.48 -14.72 -17.77
C PHE A 397 7.44 -14.91 -18.87
N ILE A 398 7.15 -13.82 -19.59
CA ILE A 398 6.18 -13.80 -20.68
C ILE A 398 6.96 -13.81 -21.99
N ASP A 399 7.07 -14.99 -22.60
CA ASP A 399 7.77 -15.22 -23.87
C ASP A 399 6.87 -15.00 -25.10
N GLU A 400 5.55 -14.86 -24.94
CA GLU A 400 4.57 -14.55 -26.01
C GLU A 400 3.54 -13.43 -25.67
#